data_AF-H2YYK0-F1
#
_entry.id   AF-H2YYK0-F1
#
_cell.length_a   1.000
_cell.length_b   1.000
_cell.length_c   1.000
_cell.angle_alpha   90.00
_cell.angle_beta   90.00
_cell.angle_gamma   90.00
#
_symmetry.space_group_name_H-M   'P 1'
#
loop_
_entity.id
_entity.type
_entity.pdbx_description
1 polymer ?
#
loop_
_entity_poly.entity_id
_entity_poly.type
_entity_poly.pdbx_seq_one_letter_code
_entity_poly.pdbx_strand_id
1 'polypeptide(L)'
;MALKRINKELQDLSRDPPAQCSAGPVGDDMFHWQASIHGPSDSPFHGGLFFLTIHFPTDYPFKPPKVGFSTKIYHPNINSNGSICLDILRSQWSPALTVSKVLLSICSLLNDPNPDDPLVPEIARVYKTDRKKYNQTACEWTKKYAQP
;
A
#
# COMPACT_ATOMS: atom_id res chain seq x y z
N MET A 1 -19.94 -11.95 -10.87
CA MET A 1 -19.86 -11.84 -9.39
C MET A 1 -18.78 -10.86 -8.94
N ALA A 2 -17.56 -10.92 -9.51
CA ALA A 2 -16.48 -9.98 -9.21
C ALA A 2 -16.87 -8.50 -9.35
N LEU A 3 -17.41 -8.09 -10.51
CA LEU A 3 -17.83 -6.69 -10.72
C LEU A 3 -18.87 -6.20 -9.70
N LYS A 4 -19.84 -7.05 -9.31
CA LYS A 4 -20.84 -6.70 -8.28
C LYS A 4 -20.18 -6.47 -6.92
N ARG A 5 -19.16 -7.29 -6.58
CA ARG A 5 -18.36 -7.13 -5.37
C ARG A 5 -17.51 -5.86 -5.40
N ILE A 6 -16.83 -5.59 -6.52
CA ILE A 6 -16.01 -4.39 -6.71
C ILE A 6 -16.86 -3.12 -6.59
N ASN A 7 -18.02 -3.07 -7.25
CA ASN A 7 -18.96 -1.94 -7.14
C ASN A 7 -19.44 -1.72 -5.71
N LYS A 8 -19.73 -2.80 -4.97
CA LYS A 8 -20.09 -2.71 -3.56
C LYS A 8 -18.96 -2.10 -2.73
N GLU A 9 -17.72 -2.55 -2.93
CA GLU A 9 -16.58 -1.98 -2.21
C GLU A 9 -16.31 -0.51 -2.58
N LEU A 10 -16.55 -0.11 -3.83
CA LEU A 10 -16.45 1.30 -4.23
C LEU A 10 -17.50 2.16 -3.53
N GLN A 11 -18.74 1.67 -3.41
CA GLN A 11 -19.80 2.36 -2.66
C GLN A 11 -19.46 2.45 -1.18
N ASP A 12 -18.95 1.36 -0.59
CA ASP A 12 -18.56 1.34 0.82
C ASP A 12 -17.39 2.31 1.09
N LEU A 13 -16.38 2.36 0.22
CA LEU A 13 -15.27 3.33 0.28
C LEU A 13 -15.75 4.78 0.11
N SER A 14 -16.73 5.02 -0.76
CA SER A 14 -17.28 6.37 -0.96
C SER A 14 -18.09 6.84 0.24
N ARG A 15 -18.74 5.91 0.95
CA ARG A 15 -19.57 6.20 2.12
C ARG A 15 -18.73 6.38 3.39
N ASP A 16 -17.70 5.58 3.55
CA ASP A 16 -16.83 5.55 4.73
C ASP A 16 -15.35 5.44 4.31
N PRO A 17 -14.76 6.55 3.80
CA PRO A 17 -13.39 6.54 3.33
C PRO A 17 -12.41 6.41 4.50
N PRO A 18 -11.32 5.62 4.37
CA PRO A 18 -10.28 5.58 5.39
C PRO A 18 -9.62 6.97 5.51
N ALA A 19 -9.41 7.45 6.74
CA ALA A 19 -8.97 8.83 7.00
C ALA A 19 -7.65 9.25 6.28
N GLN A 20 -6.81 8.29 5.87
CA GLN A 20 -5.54 8.55 5.19
C GLN A 20 -5.45 7.95 3.78
N CYS A 21 -6.53 7.32 3.29
CA CYS A 21 -6.50 6.59 2.03
C CYS A 21 -7.65 7.00 1.12
N SER A 22 -7.38 7.06 -0.18
CA SER A 22 -8.42 7.14 -1.20
C SER A 22 -8.19 6.04 -2.24
N ALA A 23 -9.25 5.57 -2.90
CA ALA A 23 -9.13 4.65 -4.01
C ALA A 23 -10.34 4.73 -4.95
N GLY A 24 -10.12 4.49 -6.24
CA GLY A 24 -11.19 4.46 -7.23
C GLY A 24 -10.71 3.93 -8.58
N PRO A 25 -11.65 3.63 -9.50
CA PRO A 25 -11.33 3.14 -10.83
C PRO A 25 -10.58 4.17 -11.67
N VAL A 26 -9.69 3.68 -12.53
CA VAL A 26 -8.97 4.50 -13.51
C VAL A 26 -9.74 4.47 -14.82
N GLY A 27 -10.38 5.59 -15.17
CA GLY A 27 -11.25 5.67 -16.34
C GLY A 27 -12.46 4.74 -16.20
N ASP A 28 -12.74 3.98 -17.26
CA ASP A 28 -13.92 3.10 -17.33
C ASP A 28 -13.64 1.66 -16.87
N ASP A 29 -12.38 1.30 -16.59
CA ASP A 29 -12.01 -0.04 -16.17
C ASP A 29 -12.21 -0.24 -14.66
N MET A 30 -13.32 -0.86 -14.30
CA MET A 30 -13.63 -1.19 -12.90
C MET A 30 -12.67 -2.20 -12.27
N PHE A 31 -11.88 -2.94 -13.05
CA PHE A 31 -10.89 -3.90 -12.53
C PHE A 31 -9.50 -3.28 -12.36
N HIS A 32 -9.32 -2.01 -12.73
CA HIS A 32 -8.08 -1.28 -12.52
C HIS A 32 -8.35 0.00 -11.72
N TRP A 33 -7.83 0.03 -10.50
CA TRP A 33 -7.97 1.15 -9.59
C TRP A 33 -6.63 1.81 -9.30
N GLN A 34 -6.70 3.11 -9.00
CA GLN A 34 -5.62 3.85 -8.37
C GLN A 34 -6.03 4.15 -6.93
N ALA A 35 -5.06 4.07 -6.02
CA ALA A 35 -5.22 4.47 -4.63
C ALA A 35 -4.14 5.48 -4.25
N SER A 36 -4.43 6.29 -3.25
CA SER A 36 -3.48 7.19 -2.62
C SER A 36 -3.43 6.93 -1.12
N ILE A 37 -2.24 6.98 -0.54
CA ILE A 37 -2.01 6.90 0.90
C ILE A 37 -1.24 8.14 1.33
N HIS A 38 -1.79 8.88 2.30
CA HIS A 38 -1.05 9.92 2.99
C HIS A 38 -0.05 9.25 3.95
N GLY A 39 1.20 9.69 3.89
CA GLY A 39 2.24 9.21 4.79
C GLY A 39 1.88 9.47 6.25
N PRO A 40 1.90 8.44 7.12
CA PRO A 40 1.50 8.59 8.52
C PRO A 40 2.33 9.64 9.28
N SER A 41 1.72 10.34 10.23
CA SER A 41 2.34 11.44 10.99
C SER A 41 3.57 11.05 11.80
N ASP A 42 3.54 9.86 12.38
CA ASP A 42 4.61 9.39 13.27
C ASP A 42 5.67 8.57 12.53
N SER A 43 5.80 8.77 11.22
CA SER A 43 6.68 8.03 10.32
C SER A 43 7.56 8.96 9.49
N PRO A 44 8.72 8.50 8.97
CA PRO A 44 9.53 9.28 8.03
C PRO A 44 8.82 9.55 6.68
N PHE A 45 7.63 8.98 6.49
CA PHE A 45 6.77 9.18 5.33
C PHE A 45 5.83 10.39 5.49
N HIS A 46 5.76 10.99 6.69
CA HIS A 46 4.88 12.12 6.96
C HIS A 46 4.99 13.25 5.92
N GLY A 47 3.84 13.77 5.50
CA GLY A 47 3.73 14.82 4.48
C GLY A 47 3.87 14.32 3.04
N GLY A 48 4.17 13.04 2.83
CA GLY A 48 4.17 12.42 1.50
C GLY A 48 2.78 11.94 1.06
N LEU A 49 2.57 11.90 -0.26
CA LEU A 49 1.43 11.27 -0.92
C LEU A 49 1.95 10.13 -1.81
N PHE A 50 1.54 8.90 -1.49
CA PHE A 50 1.99 7.70 -2.18
C PHE A 50 0.87 7.13 -3.03
N PHE A 51 1.10 6.99 -4.33
CA PHE A 51 0.15 6.38 -5.25
C PHE A 51 0.41 4.88 -5.38
N LEU A 52 -0.68 4.13 -5.48
CA LEU A 52 -0.68 2.69 -5.67
C LEU A 52 -1.61 2.33 -6.84
N THR A 53 -1.24 1.28 -7.57
CA THR A 53 -2.10 0.61 -8.56
C THR A 53 -2.69 -0.65 -7.96
N ILE A 54 -3.96 -0.88 -8.23
CA ILE A 54 -4.72 -2.05 -7.77
C ILE A 54 -5.34 -2.70 -9.01
N HIS A 55 -5.01 -3.97 -9.26
CA HIS A 55 -5.63 -4.75 -10.32
C HIS A 55 -6.38 -5.93 -9.73
N PHE A 56 -7.69 -5.97 -9.97
CA PHE A 56 -8.54 -7.06 -9.51
C PHE A 56 -8.44 -8.24 -10.48
N PRO A 57 -8.33 -9.48 -9.99
CA PRO A 57 -8.45 -10.65 -10.84
C PRO A 57 -9.92 -10.88 -11.23
N THR A 58 -10.13 -11.63 -12.32
CA THR A 58 -11.48 -11.95 -12.83
C THR A 58 -12.33 -12.77 -11.86
N ASP A 59 -11.68 -13.51 -10.96
CA ASP A 59 -12.29 -14.33 -9.91
C ASP A 59 -12.30 -13.65 -8.53
N TYR A 60 -12.10 -12.33 -8.46
CA TYR A 60 -12.28 -11.57 -7.22
C TYR A 60 -13.67 -11.82 -6.61
N PRO A 61 -13.81 -12.03 -5.28
CA PRO A 61 -12.80 -11.92 -4.22
C PRO A 61 -12.12 -13.25 -3.82
N PHE A 62 -12.19 -14.30 -4.63
CA PHE A 62 -11.57 -15.59 -4.30
C PHE A 62 -10.04 -15.57 -4.45
N LYS A 63 -9.51 -14.65 -5.25
CA LYS A 63 -8.08 -14.31 -5.31
C LYS A 63 -7.85 -12.86 -4.88
N PRO A 64 -6.68 -12.55 -4.29
CA PRO A 64 -6.33 -11.19 -3.89
C PRO A 64 -6.17 -10.26 -5.11
N PRO A 65 -6.40 -8.95 -4.94
CA PRO A 65 -6.00 -7.97 -5.93
C PRO A 65 -4.47 -7.85 -5.96
N LYS A 66 -3.91 -7.56 -7.12
CA LYS A 66 -2.50 -7.19 -7.25
C LYS A 66 -2.35 -5.71 -6.88
N VAL A 67 -1.65 -5.43 -5.79
CA VAL A 67 -1.39 -4.07 -5.32
C VAL A 67 0.09 -3.77 -5.39
N GLY A 68 0.44 -2.60 -5.90
CA GLY A 68 1.83 -2.14 -5.94
C GLY A 68 1.93 -0.62 -5.90
N PHE A 69 3.04 -0.12 -5.35
CA PHE A 69 3.35 1.30 -5.31
C PHE A 69 3.76 1.80 -6.70
N SER A 70 3.14 2.88 -7.15
CA SER A 70 3.60 3.66 -8.31
C SER A 70 4.59 4.74 -7.88
N THR A 71 4.44 5.26 -6.65
CA THR A 71 5.39 6.20 -6.05
C THR A 71 6.58 5.45 -5.46
N LYS A 72 7.81 5.90 -5.76
CA LYS A 72 9.03 5.34 -5.15
C LYS A 72 9.05 5.58 -3.64
N ILE A 73 9.42 4.56 -2.88
CA ILE A 73 9.49 4.60 -1.42
C ILE A 73 10.69 3.81 -0.89
N TYR A 74 11.30 4.29 0.19
CA TYR A 74 12.41 3.62 0.86
C TYR A 74 11.87 2.80 2.05
N HIS A 75 11.59 1.52 1.84
CA HIS A 75 10.94 0.68 2.83
C HIS A 75 11.43 -0.79 2.75
N PRO A 76 11.64 -1.49 3.87
CA PRO A 76 12.18 -2.87 3.84
C PRO A 76 11.24 -3.89 3.19
N ASN A 77 9.92 -3.67 3.26
CA ASN A 77 8.91 -4.58 2.69
C ASN A 77 8.39 -4.13 1.32
N ILE A 78 8.95 -3.06 0.72
CA ILE A 78 8.53 -2.56 -0.60
C ILE A 78 9.77 -2.39 -1.49
N ASN A 79 9.80 -3.07 -2.63
CA ASN A 79 10.97 -3.01 -3.52
C ASN A 79 10.89 -1.83 -4.50
N SER A 80 11.94 -1.63 -5.29
CA SER A 80 12.02 -0.55 -6.29
C SER A 80 10.98 -0.64 -7.41
N ASN A 81 10.39 -1.82 -7.62
CA ASN A 81 9.32 -2.06 -8.59
C ASN A 81 7.92 -1.83 -7.96
N GLY A 82 7.87 -1.39 -6.70
CA GLY A 82 6.65 -1.13 -5.96
C GLY A 82 5.92 -2.37 -5.45
N SER A 83 6.52 -3.57 -5.57
CA SER A 83 5.93 -4.78 -5.02
C SER A 83 5.94 -4.74 -3.49
N ILE A 84 4.86 -5.19 -2.87
CA ILE A 84 4.68 -5.17 -1.41
C ILE A 84 4.81 -6.61 -0.89
N CYS A 85 5.60 -6.82 0.17
CA CYS A 85 5.54 -8.04 0.96
C CYS A 85 4.51 -7.85 2.08
N LEU A 86 3.29 -8.30 1.82
CA LEU A 86 2.20 -8.33 2.78
C LEU A 86 1.45 -9.64 2.61
N ASP A 87 1.33 -10.39 3.68
CA ASP A 87 0.77 -11.75 3.72
C ASP A 87 -0.71 -11.81 3.31
N ILE A 88 -1.50 -10.80 3.66
CA ILE A 88 -2.89 -10.70 3.24
C ILE A 88 -3.06 -10.52 1.73
N LEU A 89 -2.02 -10.11 1.00
CA LEU A 89 -2.01 -10.09 -0.47
C LEU A 89 -1.54 -11.42 -1.08
N ARG A 90 -1.27 -12.43 -0.26
CA ARG A 90 -0.72 -13.74 -0.65
C ARG A 90 -1.45 -14.88 0.05
N SER A 91 -0.80 -15.52 1.02
CA SER A 91 -1.27 -16.74 1.69
C SER A 91 -2.40 -16.48 2.69
N GLN A 92 -2.48 -15.29 3.27
CA GLN A 92 -3.52 -14.91 4.23
C GLN A 92 -4.69 -14.16 3.60
N TRP A 93 -4.79 -14.15 2.26
CA TRP A 93 -5.94 -13.56 1.61
C TRP A 93 -7.22 -14.32 1.97
N SER A 94 -8.24 -13.57 2.36
CA SER A 94 -9.58 -14.09 2.61
C SER A 94 -10.59 -13.27 1.80
N PRO A 95 -11.62 -13.89 1.20
CA PRO A 95 -12.71 -13.16 0.54
C PRO A 95 -13.44 -12.14 1.43
N ALA A 96 -13.27 -12.20 2.76
CA ALA A 96 -13.80 -11.24 3.72
C ALA A 96 -12.95 -9.95 3.85
N LEU A 97 -11.74 -9.93 3.28
CA LEU A 97 -10.92 -8.74 3.16
C LEU A 97 -11.44 -7.85 2.02
N THR A 98 -11.27 -6.55 2.20
CA THR A 98 -11.69 -5.51 1.24
C THR A 98 -10.49 -4.63 0.91
N VAL A 99 -10.58 -3.85 -0.17
CA VAL A 99 -9.59 -2.84 -0.54
C VAL A 99 -9.33 -1.87 0.59
N SER A 100 -10.38 -1.42 1.28
CA SER A 100 -10.23 -0.56 2.48
C SER A 100 -9.33 -1.20 3.54
N LYS A 101 -9.58 -2.47 3.89
CA LYS A 101 -8.73 -3.22 4.85
C LYS A 101 -7.30 -3.40 4.35
N VAL A 102 -7.11 -3.68 3.06
CA VAL A 102 -5.79 -3.79 2.45
C VAL A 102 -5.02 -2.48 2.55
N LEU A 103 -5.64 -1.34 2.22
CA LEU A 103 -5.01 -0.03 2.32
C LEU A 103 -4.67 0.32 3.78
N LEU A 104 -5.55 0.01 4.73
CA LEU A 104 -5.28 0.18 6.16
C LEU A 104 -4.10 -0.67 6.63
N SER A 105 -3.99 -1.92 6.18
CA SER A 105 -2.84 -2.78 6.48
C SER A 105 -1.55 -2.24 5.87
N ILE A 106 -1.59 -1.65 4.68
CA ILE A 106 -0.42 -0.98 4.07
C ILE A 106 -0.03 0.26 4.89
N CYS A 107 -0.99 1.08 5.35
CA CYS A 107 -0.70 2.20 6.24
C CYS A 107 -0.07 1.74 7.56
N SER A 108 -0.56 0.63 8.13
CA SER A 108 0.04 0.02 9.32
C SER A 108 1.48 -0.43 9.04
N LEU A 109 1.75 -1.01 7.87
CA LEU A 109 3.09 -1.44 7.47
C LEU A 109 4.05 -0.25 7.30
N LEU A 110 3.57 0.91 6.83
CA LEU A 110 4.38 2.13 6.75
C LEU A 110 4.75 2.69 8.13
N ASN A 111 3.85 2.54 9.12
CA ASN A 111 4.13 2.92 10.50
C ASN A 111 5.08 1.94 11.20
N ASP A 112 4.87 0.64 11.00
CA ASP A 112 5.66 -0.41 11.61
C ASP A 112 6.19 -1.39 10.54
N PRO A 113 7.33 -1.06 9.91
CA PRO A 113 7.97 -1.95 8.95
C PRO A 113 8.34 -3.29 9.58
N ASN A 114 8.22 -4.39 8.84
CA ASN A 114 8.61 -5.73 9.29
C ASN A 114 10.00 -6.12 8.78
N PRO A 115 11.09 -5.94 9.56
CA PRO A 115 12.44 -6.26 9.11
C PRO A 115 12.79 -7.76 9.20
N ASP A 116 11.91 -8.61 9.71
CA ASP A 116 12.13 -10.07 9.82
C ASP A 116 11.68 -10.82 8.56
N ASP A 117 10.74 -10.25 7.80
CA ASP A 117 10.36 -10.72 6.45
C ASP A 117 10.54 -9.61 5.39
N PRO A 118 11.79 -9.17 5.13
CA PRO A 118 12.04 -8.04 4.23
C PRO A 118 12.04 -8.45 2.77
N LEU A 119 11.45 -7.59 1.93
CA LEU A 119 11.60 -7.69 0.47
C LEU A 119 12.92 -7.08 -0.01
N VAL A 120 13.48 -6.15 0.77
CA VAL A 120 14.75 -5.48 0.51
C VAL A 120 15.66 -5.64 1.74
N PRO A 121 16.49 -6.71 1.79
CA PRO A 121 17.31 -7.04 2.95
C PRO A 121 18.25 -5.90 3.39
N GLU A 122 18.80 -5.14 2.44
CA GLU A 122 19.68 -4.00 2.75
C GLU A 122 18.96 -2.90 3.53
N ILE A 123 17.73 -2.55 3.16
CA ILE A 123 16.96 -1.54 3.88
C ILE A 123 16.59 -2.06 5.28
N ALA A 124 16.23 -3.34 5.38
CA ALA A 124 15.92 -3.98 6.66
C ALA A 124 17.13 -4.02 7.60
N ARG A 125 18.33 -4.28 7.06
CA ARG A 125 19.59 -4.22 7.82
C ARG A 125 19.82 -2.81 8.36
N VAL A 126 19.64 -1.78 7.55
CA VAL A 126 19.76 -0.38 8.01
C VAL A 126 18.69 -0.06 9.05
N TYR A 127 17.43 -0.49 8.85
CA TYR A 127 16.35 -0.29 9.81
C TYR A 127 16.64 -0.90 11.19
N LYS A 128 17.28 -2.08 11.22
CA LYS A 128 17.67 -2.82 12.43
C LYS A 128 18.94 -2.25 13.10
N THR A 129 19.91 -1.79 12.32
CA THR A 129 21.25 -1.41 12.83
C THR A 129 21.43 0.10 13.05
N ASP A 130 20.75 0.93 12.25
CA ASP A 130 20.86 2.39 12.29
C ASP A 130 19.50 3.04 11.93
N ARG A 131 18.62 3.11 12.92
CA ARG A 131 17.27 3.69 12.77
C ARG A 131 17.33 5.16 12.34
N LYS A 132 18.35 5.91 12.77
CA LYS A 132 18.50 7.33 12.43
C LYS A 132 18.78 7.49 10.94
N LYS A 133 19.71 6.72 10.39
CA LYS A 133 20.02 6.72 8.95
C LYS A 133 18.83 6.24 8.12
N TYR A 134 18.12 5.21 8.58
CA TYR A 134 16.88 4.78 7.94
C TYR A 134 15.86 5.93 7.85
N ASN A 135 15.55 6.57 8.98
CA ASN A 135 14.57 7.65 9.04
C ASN A 135 14.99 8.84 8.16
N GLN A 136 16.28 9.21 8.17
CA GLN A 136 16.80 10.28 7.33
C GLN A 136 16.63 9.95 5.84
N THR A 137 17.05 8.76 5.42
CA THR A 137 16.97 8.34 4.01
C THR A 137 15.51 8.23 3.55
N ALA A 138 14.63 7.67 4.38
CA ALA A 138 13.21 7.58 4.10
C ALA A 138 12.57 8.97 3.97
N CYS A 139 12.91 9.93 4.85
CA CYS A 139 12.44 11.30 4.75
C CYS A 139 12.92 12.00 3.46
N GLU A 140 14.19 11.81 3.08
CA GLU A 140 14.74 12.34 1.83
C GLU A 140 14.01 11.77 0.61
N TRP A 141 13.69 10.47 0.62
CA TRP A 141 12.90 9.83 -0.44
C TRP A 141 11.47 10.36 -0.49
N THR A 142 10.81 10.52 0.66
CA THR A 142 9.47 11.12 0.75
C THR A 142 9.46 12.51 0.13
N LYS A 143 10.43 13.37 0.48
CA LYS A 143 10.57 14.72 -0.09
C LYS A 143 10.86 14.70 -1.59
N LYS A 144 11.58 13.70 -2.08
CA LYS A 144 11.99 13.65 -3.49
C LYS A 144 10.93 13.08 -4.42
N TYR A 145 10.16 12.08 -3.95
CA TYR A 145 9.29 11.28 -4.83
C TYR A 145 7.81 11.32 -4.46
N ALA A 146 7.47 11.76 -3.25
CA ALA A 146 6.11 11.73 -2.72
C ALA A 146 5.58 13.12 -2.33
N GLN A 147 6.24 14.21 -2.75
CA GLN A 147 5.65 15.55 -2.66
C GLN A 147 4.64 15.70 -3.82
N PRO A 148 3.41 16.19 -3.54
CA PRO A 148 2.45 16.51 -4.58
C PRO A 148 2.87 17.73 -5.43
#